data_AF-A0A2P6NL97-F1
#
_entry.id   AF-A0A2P6NL97-F1
#
_cell.length_a   1.000
_cell.length_b   1.000
_cell.length_c   1.000
_cell.angle_alpha   90.00
_cell.angle_beta   90.00
_cell.angle_gamma   90.00
#
_symmetry.space_group_name_H-M   'P 1'
#
loop_
_entity.id
_entity.type
_entity.pdbx_description
1 polymer ?
#
loop_
_entity_poly.entity_id
_entity_poly.type
_entity_poly.pdbx_seq_one_letter_code
_entity_poly.pdbx_strand_id
1 'polypeptide(L)'
;MSNNSDEETIRTQIKAVLSAEELSSVVYEDVIVTLVKEPKNISELLKKRLSEEHFPCRSLSHVKRVRKDRASGQVYLLLCTTEQLKSLSSIRELEEMSSLFPNAFSKYQLSLSVQKVPKTSPLTLDQFNEWSLLWPLTLHKHEISTPPPSLFSKEQLRHFDSFMQQTIALSHVSRQGVACLVVDPTTMTVVATGKSDITPMHPLKHAIMDAVSNVAQHQLEEVRTRKKRRTEVQYLCTGYDLYVTSAVWLWFTHE
;
A
#
# COMPACT_ATOMS: atom_id res chain seq x y z
N MET A 1 30.44 -38.33 -25.08
CA MET A 1 28.97 -38.35 -25.07
C MET A 1 28.54 -37.31 -24.06
N SER A 2 28.41 -36.08 -24.53
CA SER A 2 28.09 -34.92 -23.69
C SER A 2 26.88 -34.25 -24.33
N ASN A 3 25.68 -34.66 -23.93
CA ASN A 3 24.46 -33.99 -24.34
C ASN A 3 24.03 -33.02 -23.24
N ASN A 4 24.41 -31.78 -23.55
CA ASN A 4 23.79 -30.54 -23.20
C ASN A 4 22.25 -30.62 -23.30
N SER A 5 21.55 -30.35 -22.20
CA SER A 5 20.20 -29.79 -22.21
C SER A 5 19.88 -29.25 -20.82
N ASP A 6 20.62 -28.22 -20.43
CA ASP A 6 20.10 -27.22 -19.48
C ASP A 6 18.96 -26.47 -20.19
N GLU A 7 17.78 -27.09 -20.24
CA GLU A 7 16.54 -26.37 -20.47
C GLU A 7 16.26 -25.57 -19.21
N GLU A 8 16.79 -24.34 -19.20
CA GLU A 8 16.43 -23.28 -18.27
C GLU A 8 14.93 -22.97 -18.48
N THR A 9 14.10 -23.81 -17.86
CA THR A 9 12.66 -23.61 -17.79
C THR A 9 12.48 -22.27 -17.08
N ILE A 10 12.04 -21.25 -17.80
CA ILE A 10 11.67 -19.96 -17.22
C ILE A 10 10.57 -20.24 -16.20
N ARG A 11 10.94 -20.41 -14.94
CA ARG A 11 9.99 -20.52 -13.84
C ARG A 11 9.35 -19.15 -13.75
N THR A 12 8.08 -19.04 -14.11
CA THR A 12 7.28 -17.83 -14.02
C THR A 12 7.52 -17.17 -12.65
N GLN A 13 8.23 -16.04 -12.63
CA GLN A 13 8.55 -15.36 -11.38
C GLN A 13 7.35 -14.49 -10.98
N ILE A 14 6.50 -15.02 -10.11
CA ILE A 14 5.36 -14.29 -9.56
C ILE A 14 5.90 -13.20 -8.63
N LYS A 15 5.50 -11.95 -8.88
CA LYS A 15 5.83 -10.78 -8.05
C LYS A 15 4.57 -10.03 -7.71
N ALA A 16 4.48 -9.53 -6.48
CA ALA A 16 3.44 -8.59 -6.11
C ALA A 16 3.67 -7.27 -6.87
N VAL A 17 2.62 -6.75 -7.50
CA VAL A 17 2.62 -5.39 -8.05
C VAL A 17 2.25 -4.46 -6.90
N LEU A 18 3.23 -3.67 -6.46
CA LEU A 18 3.09 -2.73 -5.37
C LEU A 18 2.64 -1.37 -5.90
N SER A 19 1.94 -0.60 -5.06
CA SER A 19 1.57 0.78 -5.38
C SER A 19 2.80 1.70 -5.42
N ALA A 20 2.66 2.88 -6.02
CA ALA A 20 3.73 3.88 -6.04
C ALA A 20 4.12 4.33 -4.61
N GLU A 21 3.14 4.38 -3.70
CA GLU A 21 3.33 4.71 -2.30
C GLU A 21 4.10 3.62 -1.55
N GLU A 22 3.83 2.34 -1.83
CA GLU A 22 4.57 1.20 -1.25
C GLU A 22 6.03 1.13 -1.74
N LEU A 23 6.31 1.69 -2.93
CA LEU A 23 7.65 1.79 -3.51
C LEU A 23 8.35 3.13 -3.20
N SER A 24 7.67 4.05 -2.54
CA SER A 24 8.19 5.40 -2.33
C SER A 24 9.34 5.42 -1.32
N SER A 25 10.31 6.29 -1.60
CA SER A 25 11.36 6.66 -0.64
C SER A 25 10.80 7.58 0.44
N VAL A 26 11.48 7.64 1.60
CA VAL A 26 11.07 8.52 2.70
C VAL A 26 10.97 9.98 2.27
N VAL A 27 9.80 10.57 2.51
CA VAL A 27 9.59 12.02 2.44
C VAL A 27 9.73 12.57 3.86
N TYR A 28 10.53 13.62 4.02
CA TYR A 28 10.80 14.20 5.34
C TYR A 28 9.86 15.36 5.66
N GLU A 29 9.59 15.51 6.95
CA GLU A 29 8.94 16.67 7.55
C GLU A 29 9.78 17.19 8.72
N ASP A 30 9.96 18.50 8.77
CA ASP A 30 10.68 19.17 9.85
C ASP A 30 9.75 19.34 11.06
N VAL A 31 10.18 18.77 12.19
CA VAL A 31 9.49 18.82 13.47
C VAL A 31 10.35 19.46 14.53
N ILE A 32 9.69 20.03 15.53
CA ILE A 32 10.33 20.69 16.64
C ILE A 32 10.33 19.73 17.81
N VAL A 33 11.52 19.48 18.33
CA VAL A 33 11.75 18.55 19.43
C VAL A 33 12.47 19.24 20.57
N THR A 34 12.27 18.74 21.78
CA THR A 34 13.06 19.15 22.95
C THR A 34 13.84 18.00 23.54
N LEU A 35 15.07 18.28 23.99
CA LEU A 35 15.79 17.38 24.89
C LEU A 35 15.09 17.37 26.26
N VAL A 36 14.86 16.19 26.83
CA VAL A 36 14.30 16.00 28.16
C VAL A 36 15.41 15.63 29.14
N LYS A 37 15.75 16.55 30.05
CA LYS A 37 16.80 16.32 31.06
C LYS A 37 16.40 15.31 32.13
N GLU A 38 15.12 15.30 32.50
CA GLU A 38 14.58 14.44 33.56
C GLU A 38 13.44 13.56 33.02
N PRO A 39 13.69 12.27 32.71
CA PRO A 39 12.70 11.37 32.10
C PRO A 39 11.39 11.21 32.89
N LYS A 40 11.42 11.40 34.22
CA LYS A 40 10.22 11.37 35.09
C LYS A 40 9.16 12.41 34.69
N ASN A 41 9.56 13.49 34.02
CA ASN A 41 8.68 14.60 33.64
C ASN A 41 7.94 14.36 32.32
N ILE A 42 8.28 13.31 31.56
CA ILE A 42 7.70 13.04 30.22
C ILE A 42 6.18 12.89 30.29
N SER A 43 5.69 12.07 31.22
CA SER A 43 4.25 11.82 31.37
C SER A 43 3.48 13.09 31.74
N GLU A 44 4.07 13.97 32.55
CA GLU A 44 3.47 15.25 32.91
C GLU A 44 3.45 16.22 31.72
N LEU A 45 4.56 16.31 30.99
CA LEU A 45 4.69 17.14 29.78
C LEU A 45 3.67 16.72 28.71
N LEU A 46 3.57 15.42 28.41
CA LEU A 46 2.63 14.88 27.44
C LEU A 46 1.18 15.14 27.83
N LYS A 47 0.80 14.89 29.09
CA LYS A 47 -0.60 15.00 29.54
C LYS A 47 -1.07 16.43 29.75
N LYS A 48 -0.23 17.29 30.36
CA LYS A 48 -0.68 18.61 30.85
C LYS A 48 -0.33 19.76 29.93
N ARG A 49 0.59 19.59 28.99
CA ARG A 49 1.17 20.71 28.20
C ARG A 49 1.24 20.44 26.71
N LEU A 50 1.39 19.18 26.32
CA LEU A 50 1.37 18.73 24.92
C LEU A 50 0.13 17.90 24.60
N SER A 51 -0.94 18.10 25.37
CA SER A 51 -2.23 17.44 25.10
C SER A 51 -2.68 17.74 23.67
N GLU A 52 -3.52 16.86 23.12
CA GLU A 52 -4.06 17.03 21.77
C GLU A 52 -4.78 18.38 21.57
N GLU A 53 -5.20 19.05 22.65
CA GLU A 53 -5.80 20.37 22.58
C GLU A 53 -4.82 21.49 22.20
N HIS A 54 -3.57 21.43 22.69
CA HIS A 54 -2.59 22.50 22.49
C HIS A 54 -1.62 22.18 21.34
N PHE A 55 -1.27 20.90 21.16
CA PHE A 55 -0.35 20.44 20.12
C PHE A 55 -0.81 19.10 19.53
N PRO A 56 -1.88 19.11 18.71
CA PRO A 56 -2.38 17.91 18.04
C PRO A 56 -1.42 17.48 16.93
N CYS A 57 -0.59 16.46 17.13
CA CYS A 57 0.23 15.85 16.06
C CYS A 57 -0.59 14.88 15.17
N ARG A 58 -1.80 15.28 14.75
CA ARG A 58 -2.73 14.38 14.03
C ARG A 58 -2.19 13.92 12.67
N SER A 59 -1.48 14.81 11.96
CA SER A 59 -0.81 14.49 10.69
C SER A 59 0.37 13.52 10.84
N LEU A 60 0.90 13.38 12.06
CA LEU A 60 2.04 12.52 12.39
C LEU A 60 1.67 11.44 13.42
N SER A 61 0.45 10.89 13.34
CA SER A 61 -0.03 9.85 14.27
C SER A 61 0.81 8.57 14.24
N HIS A 62 1.47 8.29 13.11
CA HIS A 62 2.41 7.19 12.94
C HIS A 62 3.76 7.43 13.62
N VAL A 63 4.10 8.67 13.97
CA VAL A 63 5.38 9.06 14.60
C VAL A 63 5.21 9.05 16.12
N LYS A 64 6.03 8.28 16.84
CA LYS A 64 5.98 8.26 18.31
C LYS A 64 6.51 9.57 18.86
N ARG A 65 5.82 10.17 19.83
CA ARG A 65 6.24 11.46 20.40
C ARG A 65 7.56 11.41 21.19
N VAL A 66 7.98 10.23 21.67
CA VAL A 66 9.17 10.08 22.51
C VAL A 66 10.20 9.24 21.76
N ARG A 67 11.43 9.76 21.62
CA ARG A 67 12.59 9.04 21.09
C ARG A 67 13.69 8.98 22.14
N LYS A 68 14.15 7.76 22.45
CA LYS A 68 15.39 7.58 23.20
C LYS A 68 16.52 7.31 22.21
N ASP A 69 17.51 8.17 22.17
CA ASP A 69 18.73 7.92 21.42
C ASP A 69 19.53 6.80 22.11
N ARG A 70 19.91 5.79 21.33
CA ARG A 70 20.63 4.63 21.85
C ARG A 70 22.10 4.93 22.09
N ALA A 71 22.69 5.85 21.32
CA ALA A 71 24.11 6.18 21.42
C ALA A 71 24.40 7.07 22.64
N SER A 72 23.68 8.19 22.78
CA SER A 72 23.87 9.12 23.90
C SER A 72 23.03 8.78 25.14
N GLY A 73 22.02 7.93 25.00
CA GLY A 73 21.03 7.68 26.06
C GLY A 73 20.04 8.83 26.28
N GLN A 74 20.16 9.93 25.52
CA GLN A 74 19.30 11.11 25.63
C GLN A 74 17.88 10.83 25.18
N VAL A 75 16.92 11.56 25.76
CA VAL A 75 15.50 11.43 25.41
C VAL A 75 15.01 12.72 24.77
N TYR A 76 14.44 12.59 23.59
CA TYR A 76 13.84 13.67 22.82
C TYR A 76 12.32 13.53 22.82
N LEU A 77 11.65 14.66 22.90
CA LEU A 77 10.20 14.78 22.89
C LEU A 77 9.78 15.65 21.69
N LEU A 78 8.98 15.08 20.80
CA LEU A 78 8.37 15.78 19.66
C LEU A 78 7.23 16.66 20.17
N LEU A 79 7.29 17.94 19.83
CA LEU A 79 6.30 18.94 20.25
C LEU A 79 5.25 19.14 19.16
N CYS A 80 5.68 19.55 17.97
CA CYS A 80 4.81 19.87 16.84
C CYS A 80 5.60 19.92 15.52
N THR A 81 4.90 20.08 14.41
CA THR A 81 5.52 20.36 13.10
C THR A 81 5.88 21.84 12.99
N THR A 82 6.84 22.16 12.12
CA THR A 82 7.17 23.56 11.82
C THR A 82 5.99 24.33 11.21
N GLU A 83 5.12 23.66 10.47
CA GLU A 83 3.88 24.23 9.92
C GLU A 83 2.88 24.58 11.02
N GLN A 84 2.69 23.70 12.01
CA GLN A 84 1.83 23.96 13.15
C GLN A 84 2.30 25.14 13.98
N LEU A 85 3.61 25.29 14.17
CA LEU A 85 4.16 26.45 14.86
C LEU A 85 3.80 27.75 14.16
N LYS A 86 4.00 27.81 12.83
CA LYS A 86 3.69 29.00 12.01
C LYS A 86 2.20 29.35 12.05
N SER A 87 1.33 28.35 12.21
CA SER A 87 -0.13 28.55 12.28
C SER A 87 -0.61 29.05 13.63
N LEU A 88 0.01 28.63 14.74
CA LEU A 88 -0.47 28.96 16.10
C LEU A 88 -0.11 30.38 16.53
N SER A 89 0.90 30.94 15.89
CA SER A 89 1.52 32.17 16.32
C SER A 89 2.32 32.66 15.13
N SER A 90 2.23 33.94 14.76
CA SER A 90 3.04 34.57 13.69
C SER A 90 4.56 34.48 13.90
N ILE A 91 5.00 33.63 14.84
CA ILE A 91 6.34 33.20 15.18
C ILE A 91 7.04 32.63 13.95
N ARG A 92 8.19 33.21 13.65
CA ARG A 92 9.05 32.78 12.53
C ARG A 92 10.26 31.97 13.04
N GLU A 93 10.59 32.09 14.31
CA GLU A 93 11.82 31.56 14.90
C GLU A 93 11.57 30.66 16.13
N LEU A 94 12.44 29.66 16.34
CA LEU A 94 12.35 28.70 17.47
C LEU A 94 12.38 29.38 18.84
N GLU A 95 13.10 30.49 18.95
CA GLU A 95 13.33 31.23 20.20
C GLU A 95 12.02 31.81 20.75
N GLU A 96 11.12 32.25 19.87
CA GLU A 96 9.83 32.80 20.25
C GLU A 96 8.89 31.72 20.82
N MET A 97 9.08 30.44 20.49
CA MET A 97 8.26 29.35 21.06
C MET A 97 8.40 29.24 22.58
N SER A 98 9.58 29.58 23.11
CA SER A 98 9.81 29.61 24.56
C SER A 98 8.85 30.58 25.27
N SER A 99 8.40 31.62 24.56
CA SER A 99 7.44 32.61 25.06
C SER A 99 5.99 32.11 25.11
N LEU A 100 5.66 31.04 24.36
CA LEU A 100 4.33 30.43 24.43
C LEU A 100 4.14 29.64 25.74
N PHE A 101 5.22 29.09 26.31
CA PHE A 101 5.17 28.30 27.56
C PHE A 101 6.33 28.61 28.53
N PRO A 102 6.57 29.87 28.91
CA PRO A 102 7.78 30.28 29.64
C PRO A 102 7.95 29.52 30.97
N ASN A 103 6.85 29.19 31.63
CA ASN A 103 6.85 28.40 32.87
C ASN A 103 7.26 26.94 32.66
N ALA A 104 6.96 26.35 31.49
CA ALA A 104 7.37 24.99 31.17
C ALA A 104 8.85 24.93 30.77
N PHE A 105 9.30 25.89 29.96
CA PHE A 105 10.69 25.99 29.54
C PHE A 105 11.64 26.18 30.72
N SER A 106 11.30 27.09 31.64
CA SER A 106 12.10 27.31 32.86
C SER A 106 12.06 26.12 33.81
N LYS A 107 10.86 25.58 34.12
CA LYS A 107 10.70 24.46 35.06
C LYS A 107 11.40 23.19 34.59
N TYR A 108 11.29 22.85 33.31
CA TYR A 108 11.80 21.58 32.76
C TYR A 108 13.12 21.73 31.98
N GLN A 109 13.64 22.96 31.88
CA GLN A 109 14.87 23.29 31.15
C GLN A 109 14.86 22.73 29.71
N LEU A 110 13.75 22.96 29.02
CA LEU A 110 13.54 22.49 27.65
C LEU A 110 14.52 23.18 26.69
N SER A 111 15.06 22.43 25.74
CA SER A 111 16.01 22.91 24.74
C SER A 111 15.53 22.45 23.37
N LEU A 112 15.12 23.41 22.53
CA LEU A 112 14.51 23.14 21.24
C LEU A 112 15.55 22.87 20.17
N SER A 113 15.19 22.00 19.25
CA SER A 113 15.92 21.77 18.00
C SER A 113 14.95 21.30 16.92
N VAL A 114 15.34 21.49 15.66
CA VAL A 114 14.61 20.93 14.52
C VAL A 114 15.20 19.57 14.18
N GLN A 115 14.33 18.59 13.97
CA GLN A 115 14.68 17.25 13.53
C GLN A 115 13.81 16.86 12.33
N LYS A 116 14.30 15.93 11.52
CA LYS A 116 13.55 15.37 10.40
C LYS A 116 12.89 14.06 10.79
N VAL A 117 11.61 13.93 10.48
CA VAL A 117 10.86 12.67 10.65
C VAL A 117 10.17 12.29 9.33
N PRO A 118 9.81 11.01 9.15
CA PRO A 118 8.98 10.59 8.02
C PRO A 118 7.62 11.29 8.02
N LYS A 119 7.30 11.97 6.92
CA LYS A 119 6.05 12.70 6.71
C LYS A 119 4.85 11.77 6.63
N THR A 120 5.03 10.59 6.03
CA THR A 120 3.97 9.59 5.81
C THR A 120 4.20 8.35 6.65
N SER A 121 3.12 7.63 6.94
CA SER A 121 3.21 6.32 7.59
C SER A 121 3.85 5.31 6.64
N PRO A 122 4.76 4.45 7.12
CA PRO A 122 5.23 3.33 6.33
C PRO A 122 4.06 2.38 6.03
N LEU A 123 4.03 1.86 4.81
CA LEU A 123 3.02 0.91 4.34
C LEU A 123 3.55 -0.53 4.36
N THR A 124 4.85 -0.70 4.11
CA THR A 124 5.52 -2.01 4.12
C THR A 124 6.41 -2.19 5.35
N LEU A 125 6.75 -3.44 5.66
CA LEU A 125 7.68 -3.75 6.74
C LEU A 125 9.10 -3.22 6.43
N ASP A 126 9.49 -3.24 5.15
CA ASP A 126 10.79 -2.73 4.72
C ASP A 126 10.88 -1.21 4.92
N GLN A 127 9.86 -0.46 4.50
CA GLN A 127 9.74 0.97 4.78
C GLN A 127 9.76 1.23 6.29
N PHE A 128 9.00 0.46 7.08
CA PHE A 128 8.98 0.63 8.52
C PHE A 128 10.36 0.42 9.15
N ASN A 129 11.08 -0.63 8.75
CA ASN A 129 12.40 -0.94 9.27
C ASN A 129 13.41 0.15 8.92
N GLU A 130 13.41 0.63 7.68
CA GLU A 130 14.29 1.70 7.22
C GLU A 130 13.96 3.03 7.90
N TRP A 131 12.68 3.43 7.89
CA TRP A 131 12.27 4.75 8.36
C TRP A 131 12.29 4.85 9.88
N SER A 132 12.12 3.73 10.60
CA SER A 132 12.24 3.68 12.06
C SER A 132 13.65 3.99 12.57
N LEU A 133 14.67 3.95 11.70
CA LEU A 133 16.03 4.38 12.05
C LEU A 133 16.13 5.90 12.23
N LEU A 134 15.27 6.67 11.54
CA LEU A 134 15.25 8.13 11.62
C LEU A 134 14.53 8.58 12.90
N TRP A 135 13.37 7.99 13.16
CA TRP A 135 12.55 8.27 14.33
C TRP A 135 11.66 7.08 14.65
N PRO A 136 11.35 6.78 15.92
CA PRO A 136 10.48 5.65 16.26
C PRO A 136 9.07 5.81 15.68
N LEU A 137 8.62 4.82 14.91
CA LEU A 137 7.31 4.81 14.27
C LEU A 137 6.38 3.75 14.87
N THR A 138 5.11 3.83 14.47
CA THR A 138 4.10 2.78 14.64
C THR A 138 3.70 2.30 13.26
N LEU A 139 3.92 1.03 12.96
CA LEU A 139 3.35 0.40 11.77
C LEU A 139 1.89 0.06 12.06
N HIS A 140 0.97 0.85 11.52
CA HIS A 140 -0.43 0.46 11.49
C HIS A 140 -0.58 -0.67 10.47
N LYS A 141 -1.35 -1.71 10.81
CA LYS A 141 -1.61 -2.81 9.90
C LYS A 141 -2.38 -2.27 8.70
N HIS A 142 -1.66 -1.97 7.62
CA HIS A 142 -2.28 -1.67 6.36
C HIS A 142 -2.71 -2.98 5.72
N GLU A 143 -3.93 -3.04 5.21
CA GLU A 143 -4.33 -4.12 4.31
C GLU A 143 -3.46 -3.98 3.05
N ILE A 144 -2.42 -4.81 2.97
CA ILE A 144 -1.55 -4.86 1.80
C ILE A 144 -2.45 -5.09 0.60
N SER A 145 -2.47 -4.15 -0.34
CA SER A 145 -3.36 -4.24 -1.51
C SER A 145 -3.02 -5.46 -2.38
N THR A 146 -1.77 -5.92 -2.34
CA THR A 146 -1.29 -7.09 -3.08
C THR A 146 -0.45 -8.00 -2.17
N PRO A 147 -0.97 -9.16 -1.74
CA PRO A 147 -0.23 -10.08 -0.88
C PRO A 147 1.07 -10.58 -1.56
N PRO A 148 2.20 -10.68 -0.83
CA PRO A 148 3.43 -11.18 -1.42
C PRO A 148 3.30 -12.67 -1.79
N PRO A 149 4.04 -13.14 -2.82
CA PRO A 149 4.00 -14.53 -3.26
C PRO A 149 4.28 -15.56 -2.17
N SER A 150 5.04 -15.18 -1.14
CA SER A 150 5.38 -16.01 0.02
C SER A 150 4.19 -16.41 0.90
N LEU A 151 3.05 -15.73 0.78
CA LEU A 151 1.83 -16.09 1.51
C LEU A 151 1.03 -17.22 0.87
N PHE A 152 1.36 -17.61 -0.37
CA PHE A 152 0.65 -18.65 -1.09
C PHE A 152 1.32 -20.01 -0.94
N SER A 153 0.52 -21.07 -0.90
CA SER A 153 1.01 -22.44 -0.90
C SER A 153 1.63 -22.80 -2.26
N LYS A 154 2.51 -23.80 -2.29
CA LYS A 154 3.09 -24.31 -3.54
C LYS A 154 2.03 -24.80 -4.53
N GLU A 155 0.91 -25.30 -4.03
CA GLU A 155 -0.22 -25.75 -4.85
C GLU A 155 -0.95 -24.56 -5.48
N GLN A 156 -1.23 -23.51 -4.71
CA GLN A 156 -1.81 -22.27 -5.24
C GLN A 156 -0.92 -21.67 -6.33
N LEU A 157 0.39 -21.61 -6.11
CA LEU A 157 1.34 -21.10 -7.11
C LEU A 157 1.33 -21.93 -8.41
N ARG A 158 1.12 -23.26 -8.34
CA ARG A 158 0.97 -24.11 -9.53
C ARG A 158 -0.35 -23.83 -10.26
N HIS A 159 -1.43 -23.59 -9.53
CA HIS A 159 -2.70 -23.18 -10.15
C HIS A 159 -2.55 -21.84 -10.84
N PHE A 160 -1.89 -20.86 -10.22
CA PHE A 160 -1.63 -19.56 -10.84
C PHE A 160 -0.87 -19.70 -12.15
N ASP A 161 0.19 -20.52 -12.18
CA ASP A 161 0.96 -20.79 -13.39
C ASP A 161 0.11 -21.49 -14.48
N SER A 162 -0.67 -22.51 -14.10
CA SER A 162 -1.56 -23.23 -15.03
C SER A 162 -2.62 -22.33 -15.65
N PHE A 163 -3.31 -21.51 -14.84
CA PHE A 163 -4.31 -20.56 -15.35
C PHE A 163 -3.67 -19.48 -16.21
N MET A 164 -2.47 -19.02 -15.86
CA MET A 164 -1.74 -18.08 -16.68
C MET A 164 -1.34 -18.69 -18.03
N GLN A 165 -0.85 -19.93 -18.06
CA GLN A 165 -0.55 -20.65 -19.30
C GLN A 165 -1.78 -20.85 -20.19
N GLN A 166 -2.93 -21.18 -19.60
CA GLN A 166 -4.20 -21.25 -20.34
C GLN A 166 -4.59 -19.89 -20.91
N THR A 167 -4.39 -18.81 -20.16
CA THR A 167 -4.66 -17.44 -20.61
C THR A 167 -3.74 -17.05 -21.78
N ILE A 168 -2.46 -17.43 -21.73
CA ILE A 168 -1.50 -17.25 -22.83
C ILE A 168 -1.93 -18.04 -24.06
N ALA A 169 -2.31 -19.31 -23.90
CA ALA A 169 -2.82 -20.13 -24.98
C ALA A 169 -4.07 -19.51 -25.65
N LEU A 170 -4.98 -18.96 -24.85
CA LEU A 170 -6.16 -18.25 -25.32
C LEU A 170 -5.80 -16.95 -26.07
N SER A 171 -4.69 -16.30 -25.70
CA SER A 171 -4.27 -15.05 -26.35
C SER A 171 -3.78 -15.27 -27.78
N HIS A 172 -3.22 -16.44 -28.09
CA HIS A 172 -2.82 -16.80 -29.46
C HIS A 172 -3.98 -16.83 -30.47
N VAL A 173 -5.22 -17.02 -30.00
CA VAL A 173 -6.43 -16.98 -30.84
C VAL A 173 -7.21 -15.67 -30.71
N SER A 174 -6.66 -14.66 -30.01
CA SER A 174 -7.20 -13.30 -29.95
C SER A 174 -6.62 -12.44 -31.07
N ARG A 175 -7.44 -11.50 -31.59
CA ARG A 175 -7.04 -10.57 -32.65
C ARG A 175 -5.85 -9.68 -32.26
N GLN A 176 -5.79 -9.24 -30.99
CA GLN A 176 -4.69 -8.40 -30.48
C GLN A 176 -3.68 -9.18 -29.62
N GLY A 177 -3.74 -10.51 -29.60
CA GLY A 177 -2.84 -11.30 -28.75
C GLY A 177 -3.10 -11.13 -27.26
N VAL A 178 -4.30 -10.64 -26.87
CA VAL A 178 -4.65 -10.37 -25.46
C VAL A 178 -5.91 -11.11 -25.06
N ALA A 179 -5.80 -11.83 -23.95
CA ALA A 179 -6.87 -12.64 -23.39
C ALA A 179 -6.97 -12.45 -21.87
N CYS A 180 -8.16 -12.79 -21.35
CA CYS A 180 -8.51 -12.75 -19.95
C CYS A 180 -9.19 -14.05 -19.57
N LEU A 181 -8.86 -14.58 -18.39
CA LEU A 181 -9.51 -15.74 -17.78
C LEU A 181 -10.07 -15.32 -16.42
N VAL A 182 -11.33 -15.67 -16.16
CA VAL A 182 -11.99 -15.44 -14.87
C VAL A 182 -12.14 -16.77 -14.16
N VAL A 183 -11.61 -16.88 -12.95
CA VAL A 183 -11.53 -18.12 -12.19
C VAL A 183 -12.23 -17.93 -10.84
N ASP A 184 -12.99 -18.93 -10.43
CA ASP A 184 -13.49 -19.03 -9.07
C ASP A 184 -12.38 -19.63 -8.17
N PRO A 185 -11.81 -18.85 -7.23
CA PRO A 185 -10.72 -19.32 -6.37
C PRO A 185 -11.17 -20.40 -5.37
N THR A 186 -12.47 -20.59 -5.16
CA THR A 186 -13.00 -21.61 -4.25
C THR A 186 -13.02 -22.98 -4.93
N THR A 187 -13.47 -23.02 -6.18
CA THR A 187 -13.61 -24.26 -6.95
C THR A 187 -12.42 -24.54 -7.87
N MET A 188 -11.53 -23.56 -8.07
CA MET A 188 -10.43 -23.59 -9.04
C MET A 188 -10.94 -23.91 -10.45
N THR A 189 -12.07 -23.31 -10.83
CA THR A 189 -12.68 -23.51 -12.16
C THR A 189 -12.76 -22.22 -12.94
N VAL A 190 -12.65 -22.33 -14.26
CA VAL A 190 -12.84 -21.22 -15.18
C VAL A 190 -14.32 -20.91 -15.29
N VAL A 191 -14.70 -19.69 -14.88
CA VAL A 191 -16.07 -19.18 -14.95
C VAL A 191 -16.36 -18.59 -16.32
N ALA A 192 -15.40 -17.83 -16.86
CA ALA A 192 -15.50 -17.20 -18.16
C ALA A 192 -14.12 -16.95 -18.77
N THR A 193 -14.12 -16.75 -20.07
CA THR A 193 -12.95 -16.30 -20.84
C THR A 193 -13.31 -15.01 -21.56
N GLY A 194 -12.30 -14.21 -21.90
CA GLY A 194 -12.48 -13.05 -22.76
C GLY A 194 -11.29 -12.90 -23.69
N LYS A 195 -11.56 -12.43 -24.90
CA LYS A 195 -10.53 -12.17 -25.92
C LYS A 195 -10.67 -10.75 -26.42
N SER A 196 -9.53 -10.11 -26.64
CA SER A 196 -9.52 -8.80 -27.28
C SER A 196 -9.97 -8.95 -28.73
N ASP A 197 -10.95 -8.12 -29.13
CA ASP A 197 -11.47 -7.96 -30.48
C ASP A 197 -11.69 -6.47 -30.79
N ILE A 198 -10.64 -5.68 -30.50
CA ILE A 198 -10.64 -4.24 -30.73
C ILE A 198 -10.68 -3.99 -32.24
N THR A 199 -11.63 -3.17 -32.66
CA THR A 199 -11.79 -2.71 -34.04
C THR A 199 -12.17 -1.23 -34.05
N PRO A 200 -12.06 -0.51 -35.17
CA PRO A 200 -12.50 0.89 -35.23
C PRO A 200 -13.97 1.10 -34.84
N MET A 201 -14.82 0.09 -35.06
CA MET A 201 -16.25 0.11 -34.67
C MET A 201 -16.47 -0.27 -33.20
N HIS A 202 -15.50 -0.96 -32.59
CA HIS A 202 -15.58 -1.46 -31.23
C HIS A 202 -14.25 -1.25 -30.48
N PRO A 203 -13.87 0.01 -30.20
CA PRO A 203 -12.61 0.30 -29.54
C PRO A 203 -12.55 -0.24 -28.11
N LEU A 204 -13.71 -0.44 -27.46
CA LEU A 204 -13.81 -0.90 -26.07
C LEU A 204 -13.88 -2.43 -25.91
N LYS A 205 -13.77 -3.22 -26.99
CA LYS A 205 -13.78 -4.69 -26.93
C LYS A 205 -12.44 -5.27 -26.48
N HIS A 206 -11.97 -4.83 -25.31
CA HIS A 206 -10.82 -5.41 -24.63
C HIS A 206 -11.17 -6.76 -24.02
N ALA A 207 -10.17 -7.63 -23.87
CA ALA A 207 -10.35 -8.96 -23.30
C ALA A 207 -11.04 -8.98 -21.93
N ILE A 208 -10.77 -7.99 -21.07
CA ILE A 208 -11.41 -7.88 -19.75
C ILE A 208 -12.89 -7.53 -19.88
N MET A 209 -13.23 -6.58 -20.77
CA MET A 209 -14.62 -6.18 -20.99
C MET A 209 -15.43 -7.34 -21.57
N ASP A 210 -14.82 -8.10 -22.48
CA ASP A 210 -15.40 -9.33 -23.04
C ASP A 210 -15.61 -10.39 -21.95
N ALA A 211 -14.61 -10.63 -21.10
CA ALA A 211 -14.72 -11.58 -19.99
C ALA A 211 -15.85 -11.21 -19.01
N VAL A 212 -15.95 -9.93 -18.62
CA VAL A 212 -17.02 -9.44 -17.74
C VAL A 212 -18.40 -9.62 -18.40
N SER A 213 -18.51 -9.36 -19.70
CA SER A 213 -19.75 -9.60 -20.45
C SER A 213 -20.14 -11.08 -20.44
N ASN A 214 -19.17 -11.97 -20.65
CA ASN A 214 -19.38 -13.41 -20.67
C ASN A 214 -19.81 -13.94 -19.28
N VAL A 215 -19.21 -13.43 -18.19
CA VAL A 215 -19.67 -13.72 -16.81
C VAL A 215 -21.14 -13.30 -16.63
N ALA A 216 -21.48 -12.08 -17.03
CA ALA A 216 -22.85 -11.56 -16.90
C ALA A 216 -23.87 -12.39 -17.70
N GLN A 217 -23.50 -12.83 -18.91
CA GLN A 217 -24.34 -13.67 -19.75
C GLN A 217 -24.56 -15.05 -19.13
N HIS A 218 -23.50 -15.72 -18.67
CA HIS A 218 -23.61 -17.01 -17.99
C HIS A 218 -24.52 -16.93 -16.76
N GLN A 219 -24.35 -15.90 -15.93
CA GLN A 219 -25.17 -15.67 -14.74
C GLN A 219 -26.64 -15.41 -15.09
N LEU A 220 -26.90 -14.64 -16.15
CA LEU A 220 -28.26 -14.39 -16.63
C LEU A 220 -28.93 -15.69 -17.14
N GLU A 221 -28.18 -16.55 -17.82
CA GLU A 221 -28.65 -17.85 -18.30
C GLU A 221 -28.97 -18.82 -17.16
N GLU A 222 -28.16 -18.87 -16.09
CA GLU A 222 -28.44 -19.67 -14.90
C GLU A 222 -29.77 -19.28 -14.24
N VAL A 223 -30.06 -17.98 -14.17
CA VAL A 223 -31.33 -17.45 -13.63
C VAL A 223 -32.49 -17.77 -14.57
N ARG A 224 -32.32 -17.56 -15.88
CA ARG A 224 -33.38 -17.81 -16.89
C ARG A 224 -33.77 -19.28 -16.96
N THR A 225 -32.78 -20.18 -16.87
CA THR A 225 -32.99 -21.63 -16.89
C THR A 225 -33.45 -22.21 -15.55
N ARG A 226 -33.71 -21.35 -14.54
CA ARG A 226 -34.09 -21.72 -13.16
C ARG A 226 -33.11 -22.69 -12.48
N LYS A 227 -31.87 -22.77 -12.95
CA LYS A 227 -30.83 -23.59 -12.31
C LYS A 227 -30.47 -23.05 -10.93
N LYS A 228 -30.57 -21.72 -10.75
CA LYS A 228 -30.34 -21.01 -9.48
C LYS A 228 -31.31 -19.84 -9.32
N ARG A 229 -31.59 -19.46 -8.07
CA ARG A 229 -32.29 -18.20 -7.75
C ARG A 229 -31.33 -17.02 -7.88
N ARG A 230 -31.86 -15.82 -8.15
CA ARG A 230 -31.05 -14.57 -8.21
C ARG A 230 -30.19 -14.34 -6.96
N THR A 231 -30.68 -14.75 -5.79
CA THR A 231 -29.96 -14.61 -4.51
C THR A 231 -28.81 -15.60 -4.33
N GLU A 232 -28.77 -16.65 -5.15
CA GLU A 232 -27.75 -17.71 -5.12
C GLU A 232 -26.63 -17.45 -6.16
N VAL A 233 -26.80 -16.46 -7.03
CA VAL A 233 -25.82 -16.11 -8.05
C VAL A 233 -24.93 -15.00 -7.53
N GLN A 234 -23.62 -15.22 -7.62
CA GLN A 234 -22.60 -14.25 -7.24
C GLN A 234 -22.77 -12.95 -8.04
N TYR A 235 -22.56 -11.81 -7.40
CA TYR A 235 -22.70 -10.53 -8.08
C TYR A 235 -21.53 -10.33 -9.05
N LEU A 236 -21.79 -10.52 -10.35
CA LEU A 236 -20.83 -10.29 -11.43
C LEU A 236 -19.50 -11.01 -11.13
N CYS A 237 -18.37 -10.30 -11.15
CA CYS A 237 -17.03 -10.86 -10.92
C CYS A 237 -16.58 -10.77 -9.45
N THR A 238 -17.48 -10.52 -8.51
CA THR A 238 -17.10 -10.33 -7.09
C THR A 238 -16.47 -11.59 -6.55
N GLY A 239 -15.26 -11.53 -5.99
CA GLY A 239 -14.57 -12.69 -5.39
C GLY A 239 -13.98 -13.68 -6.39
N TYR A 240 -13.87 -13.32 -7.68
CA TYR A 240 -13.14 -14.10 -8.67
C TYR A 240 -11.72 -13.56 -8.89
N ASP A 241 -10.83 -14.46 -9.30
CA ASP A 241 -9.47 -14.15 -9.73
C ASP A 241 -9.45 -13.90 -11.24
N LEU A 242 -8.70 -12.89 -11.67
CA LEU A 242 -8.51 -12.56 -13.07
C LEU A 242 -7.07 -12.82 -13.49
N TYR A 243 -6.89 -13.54 -14.60
CA TYR A 243 -5.60 -13.75 -15.25
C TYR A 243 -5.64 -13.06 -16.61
N VAL A 244 -4.67 -12.20 -16.90
CA VAL A 244 -4.66 -11.38 -18.11
C VAL A 244 -3.24 -11.36 -18.69
N THR A 245 -3.10 -11.51 -20.02
CA THR A 245 -1.77 -11.52 -20.67
C THR A 245 -1.10 -10.17 -20.79
N SER A 246 -1.82 -9.07 -20.56
CA SER A 246 -1.27 -7.73 -20.62
C SER A 246 -1.88 -6.84 -19.53
N ALA A 247 -1.07 -5.95 -18.98
CA ALA A 247 -1.52 -4.98 -17.99
C ALA A 247 -2.54 -3.99 -18.63
N VAL A 248 -3.57 -3.64 -17.85
CA VAL A 248 -4.72 -2.86 -18.31
C VAL A 248 -4.34 -1.44 -18.79
N TRP A 249 -3.19 -0.92 -18.34
CA TRP A 249 -2.80 0.48 -18.52
C TRP A 249 -1.96 0.78 -19.78
N LEU A 250 -1.44 -0.24 -20.47
CA LEU A 250 -0.48 -0.03 -21.57
C LEU A 250 -1.10 0.31 -22.94
N TRP A 251 -2.42 0.53 -23.01
CA TRP A 251 -3.10 0.75 -24.29
C TRP A 251 -3.24 2.22 -24.71
N PHE A 252 -2.91 3.17 -23.81
CA PHE A 252 -3.00 4.61 -24.12
C PHE A 252 -1.67 5.24 -24.55
N THR A 253 -0.58 4.48 -24.60
CA THR A 253 0.70 4.97 -25.12
C THR A 253 0.95 4.30 -26.46
N HIS A 254 0.40 4.87 -27.53
CA HIS A 254 0.96 4.97 -28.88
C HIS A 254 -0.15 5.31 -29.89
N GLU A 255 -0.29 6.61 -30.16
CA GLU A 255 -0.21 7.21 -31.51
C GLU A 255 0.19 8.68 -31.37
#